data_AF-A0AAV3WYS2-F1
#
_entry.id   AF-A0AAV3WYS2-F1
#
_cell.length_a   1.000
_cell.length_b   1.000
_cell.length_c   1.000
_cell.angle_alpha   90.00
_cell.angle_beta   90.00
_cell.angle_gamma   90.00
#
_symmetry.space_group_name_H-M   'P 1'
#
loop_
_entity.id
_entity.type
_entity.pdbx_description
1 polymer ?
#
loop_
_entity_poly.entity_id
_entity_poly.type
_entity_poly.pdbx_seq_one_letter_code
_entity_poly.pdbx_strand_id
1 'polypeptide(L)'
;MSEEQKKPKKEKPILIDLKTVRIVHYDDKNVVIEKLTEKGKWAKEGYFTTVIQALRRIQAAELLLDPDQVFDFMSYMQGIERSNAQIREVLRQYDSI
;
A
#
# COMPACT_ATOMS: atom_id res chain seq x y z
N MET A 1 -2.57 38.66 11.59
CA MET A 1 -2.93 37.23 11.69
C MET A 1 -2.76 36.66 10.29
N SER A 2 -1.75 35.82 10.10
CA SER A 2 -1.39 35.27 8.80
C SER A 2 -2.43 34.26 8.35
N GLU A 3 -3.12 34.56 7.24
CA GLU A 3 -3.95 33.61 6.52
C GLU A 3 -3.05 32.50 5.95
N GLU A 4 -3.07 31.35 6.61
CA GLU A 4 -2.40 30.16 6.12
C GLU A 4 -3.22 29.62 4.94
N GLN A 5 -2.84 30.06 3.73
CA GLN A 5 -3.41 29.60 2.48
C GLN A 5 -3.30 28.08 2.38
N LYS A 6 -4.43 27.37 2.57
CA LYS A 6 -4.57 25.96 2.24
C LYS A 6 -4.34 25.79 0.73
N LYS A 7 -3.10 25.49 0.34
CA LYS A 7 -2.77 25.06 -1.02
C LYS A 7 -3.69 23.91 -1.41
N PRO A 8 -4.22 23.88 -2.65
CA PRO A 8 -5.01 22.75 -3.12
C PRO A 8 -4.16 21.48 -2.97
N LYS A 9 -4.71 20.45 -2.32
CA LYS A 9 -4.07 19.13 -2.25
C LYS A 9 -3.98 18.62 -3.69
N LYS A 10 -2.83 18.82 -4.35
CA LYS A 10 -2.47 18.05 -5.54
C LYS A 10 -2.62 16.58 -5.16
N GLU A 11 -3.48 15.86 -5.86
CA GLU A 11 -3.58 14.42 -5.68
C GLU A 11 -2.20 13.82 -5.95
N LYS A 12 -1.68 13.13 -4.94
CA LYS A 12 -0.36 12.52 -5.01
C LYS A 12 -0.42 11.35 -5.99
N PRO A 13 0.53 11.23 -6.92
CA PRO A 13 0.49 10.14 -7.89
C PRO A 13 0.57 8.78 -7.18
N ILE A 14 -0.33 7.88 -7.58
CA ILE A 14 -0.35 6.49 -7.14
C ILE A 14 0.69 5.75 -7.96
N LEU A 15 1.64 5.11 -7.28
CA LEU A 15 2.70 4.34 -7.90
C LEU A 15 2.29 2.89 -8.09
N ILE A 16 1.66 2.31 -7.07
CA ILE A 16 1.17 0.93 -7.08
C ILE A 16 -0.21 0.93 -6.43
N ASP A 17 -1.16 0.26 -7.07
CA ASP A 17 -2.51 0.04 -6.55
C ASP A 17 -2.77 -1.46 -6.40
N LEU A 18 -3.02 -1.90 -5.16
CA LEU A 18 -3.38 -3.26 -4.78
C LEU A 18 -4.82 -3.33 -4.24
N LYS A 19 -5.69 -2.41 -4.69
CA LYS A 19 -7.12 -2.26 -4.35
C LYS A 19 -7.41 -1.83 -2.92
N THR A 20 -6.93 -2.56 -1.92
CA THR A 20 -7.12 -2.26 -0.49
C THR A 20 -5.90 -1.63 0.14
N VAL A 21 -4.76 -1.70 -0.54
CA VAL A 21 -3.50 -1.05 -0.17
C VAL A 21 -2.93 -0.40 -1.41
N ARG A 22 -2.32 0.78 -1.26
CA ARG A 22 -1.63 1.46 -2.35
C ARG A 22 -0.36 2.12 -1.86
N ILE A 23 0.58 2.32 -2.78
CA ILE A 23 1.80 3.09 -2.55
C ILE A 23 1.68 4.38 -3.35
N VAL A 24 1.80 5.51 -2.66
CA VAL A 24 1.68 6.86 -3.25
C VAL A 24 2.97 7.64 -3.03
N HIS A 25 3.28 8.57 -3.93
CA HIS A 25 4.33 9.55 -3.66
C HIS A 25 3.95 10.40 -2.46
N TYR A 26 4.87 10.58 -1.52
CA TYR A 26 4.69 11.55 -0.46
C TYR A 26 5.37 12.87 -0.78
N ASP A 27 6.64 12.80 -1.17
CA ASP A 27 7.48 13.87 -1.68
C ASP A 27 8.41 13.31 -2.76
N ASP A 28 9.40 14.09 -3.18
CA ASP A 28 10.34 13.72 -4.26
C ASP A 28 11.22 12.52 -3.92
N LYS A 29 11.35 12.16 -2.64
CA LYS A 29 12.27 11.12 -2.15
C LYS A 29 11.57 10.01 -1.38
N ASN A 30 10.33 10.21 -0.97
CA ASN A 30 9.61 9.31 -0.09
C ASN A 30 8.27 8.88 -0.67
N VAL A 31 7.90 7.65 -0.34
CA VAL A 31 6.59 7.06 -0.63
C VAL A 31 5.87 6.75 0.66
N VAL A 32 4.55 6.62 0.58
CA VAL A 32 3.68 6.25 1.70
C VAL A 32 2.81 5.08 1.31
N ILE A 33 2.62 4.16 2.26
CA ILE A 33 1.60 3.12 2.15
C ILE A 33 0.29 3.72 2.67
N GLU A 34 -0.77 3.60 1.88
CA GLU A 34 -2.13 3.88 2.31
C GLU A 34 -2.97 2.60 2.27
N LYS A 35 -3.70 2.32 3.34
CA LYS A 35 -4.65 1.21 3.44
C LYS A 35 -6.07 1.75 3.46
N LEU A 36 -6.96 1.08 2.73
CA LEU A 36 -8.38 1.41 2.70
C LEU A 36 -9.00 0.95 4.03
N THR A 37 -9.62 1.89 4.73
CA THR A 37 -10.41 1.61 5.93
C THR A 37 -11.79 1.11 5.56
N GLU A 38 -12.46 0.45 6.49
CA GLU A 38 -13.87 0.03 6.37
C GLU A 38 -14.82 1.19 6.00
N LYS A 39 -14.44 2.43 6.34
CA LYS A 39 -15.19 3.65 6.01
C LYS A 39 -14.93 4.17 4.58
N GLY A 40 -14.23 3.39 3.75
CA GLY A 40 -13.85 3.78 2.38
C GLY A 40 -12.84 4.92 2.31
N LYS A 41 -12.10 5.18 3.40
CA LYS A 41 -11.08 6.23 3.47
C LYS A 41 -9.68 5.64 3.49
N TRP A 42 -8.75 6.25 2.78
CA TRP A 42 -7.34 5.90 2.80
C TRP A 42 -6.66 6.40 4.08
N ALA A 43 -6.11 5.49 4.86
CA ALA A 43 -5.32 5.78 6.06
C ALA A 43 -3.85 5.49 5.78
N LYS A 44 -2.95 6.33 6.30
CA LYS A 44 -1.50 6.13 6.14
C LYS A 44 -1.01 5.09 7.13
N GLU A 45 -0.27 4.12 6.62
CA GLU A 45 0.34 3.05 7.43
C GLU A 45 1.82 3.32 7.72
N GLY A 46 2.49 4.12 6.88
CA GLY A 46 3.89 4.46 7.10
C GLY A 46 4.55 5.19 5.94
N TYR A 47 5.77 5.66 6.21
CA TYR A 47 6.63 6.40 5.30
C TYR A 47 7.87 5.57 4.96
N PHE A 48 8.25 5.54 3.69
CA PHE A 48 9.36 4.73 3.20
C PHE A 48 10.18 5.51 2.18
N THR A 49 11.48 5.24 2.16
CA THR A 49 12.40 5.90 1.21
C THR A 49 12.31 5.33 -0.20
N THR A 50 11.79 4.10 -0.35
CA THR A 50 11.64 3.46 -1.66
C THR A 50 10.37 2.61 -1.73
N VAL A 51 9.91 2.39 -2.96
CA VAL A 51 8.81 1.47 -3.27
C VAL A 51 9.10 0.05 -2.78
N ILE A 52 10.35 -0.43 -2.94
CA ILE A 52 10.75 -1.76 -2.50
C ILE A 52 10.63 -1.92 -0.98
N GLN A 53 11.03 -0.90 -0.20
CA GLN A 53 10.85 -0.93 1.25
C GLN A 53 9.36 -0.96 1.64
N ALA A 54 8.54 -0.18 0.95
CA ALA A 54 7.10 -0.20 1.17
C ALA A 54 6.49 -1.58 0.85
N LEU A 55 6.86 -2.21 -0.27
CA LEU A 55 6.40 -3.56 -0.63
C LEU A 55 6.83 -4.62 0.41
N ARG A 56 8.07 -4.55 0.90
CA ARG A 56 8.53 -5.43 2.00
C ARG A 56 7.70 -5.24 3.26
N ARG A 57 7.33 -4.00 3.60
CA ARG A 57 6.45 -3.73 4.74
C ARG A 57 5.05 -4.31 4.52
N ILE A 58 4.47 -4.14 3.33
CA ILE A 58 3.15 -4.70 2.99
C ILE A 58 3.16 -6.22 3.20
N GLN A 59 4.21 -6.90 2.71
CA GLN A 59 4.37 -8.34 2.89
C GLN A 59 4.52 -8.72 4.37
N ALA A 60 5.46 -8.09 5.08
CA ALA A 60 5.79 -8.46 6.45
C ALA A 60 4.69 -8.15 7.47
N ALA A 61 3.81 -7.19 7.17
CA ALA A 61 2.63 -6.90 7.99
C ALA A 61 1.35 -7.56 7.47
N GLU A 62 1.45 -8.38 6.41
CA GLU A 62 0.31 -9.09 5.83
C GLU A 62 -0.85 -8.14 5.46
N LEU A 63 -0.54 -6.92 5.00
CA LEU A 63 -1.56 -5.86 4.86
C LEU A 63 -2.64 -6.15 3.79
N LEU A 64 -2.34 -7.08 2.88
CA LEU A 64 -3.25 -7.54 1.82
C LEU A 64 -4.11 -8.74 2.26
N LEU A 65 -3.88 -9.29 3.45
CA LEU A 65 -4.70 -10.36 3.97
C LEU A 65 -6.08 -9.80 4.32
N ASP A 66 -7.11 -10.49 3.88
CA ASP A 66 -8.50 -10.20 4.21
C ASP A 66 -8.92 -11.05 5.42
N PRO A 67 -9.12 -10.44 6.61
CA PRO A 67 -9.48 -11.19 7.82
C PRO A 67 -10.78 -11.97 7.66
N ASP A 68 -11.72 -11.47 6.85
CA ASP A 68 -13.03 -12.11 6.65
C ASP A 68 -12.91 -13.40 5.81
N GLN A 69 -11.77 -13.60 5.14
CA GLN A 69 -11.45 -14.78 4.35
C GLN A 69 -10.57 -15.79 5.11
N VAL A 70 -10.24 -15.52 6.38
CA VAL A 70 -9.36 -16.36 7.20
C VAL A 70 -10.17 -17.01 8.33
N PHE A 71 -10.46 -18.29 8.19
CA PHE A 71 -11.26 -19.06 9.16
C PHE A 71 -10.51 -20.28 9.71
N ASP A 72 -9.42 -20.67 9.06
CA ASP A 72 -8.56 -21.77 9.47
C ASP A 72 -7.12 -21.57 8.95
N PHE A 73 -6.24 -22.52 9.24
CA PHE A 73 -4.85 -22.47 8.80
C PHE A 73 -4.72 -22.53 7.27
N MET A 74 -5.56 -23.31 6.58
CA MET A 74 -5.47 -23.47 5.13
C MET A 74 -5.86 -22.20 4.38
N SER A 75 -6.95 -21.55 4.81
CA SER A 75 -7.41 -20.26 4.29
C SER A 75 -6.42 -19.14 4.56
N TYR A 76 -5.78 -19.13 5.74
CA TYR A 76 -4.64 -18.24 6.01
C TYR A 76 -3.50 -18.45 5.01
N MET A 77 -3.02 -19.68 4.83
CA MET A 77 -1.93 -19.99 3.90
C MET A 77 -2.27 -19.59 2.45
N GLN A 78 -3.49 -19.86 1.99
CA GLN A 78 -3.98 -19.41 0.68
C GLN A 78 -4.04 -17.89 0.56
N GLY A 79 -4.38 -17.18 1.65
CA GLY A 79 -4.32 -15.73 1.72
C GLY A 79 -2.89 -15.20 1.55
N ILE A 80 -1.93 -15.78 2.27
CA ILE A 80 -0.51 -15.45 2.17
C ILE A 80 0.04 -15.73 0.77
N GLU A 81 -0.30 -16.86 0.15
CA GLU A 81 0.12 -17.18 -1.21
C GLU A 81 -0.42 -16.17 -2.23
N ARG A 82 -1.71 -15.82 -2.15
CA ARG A 82 -2.34 -14.80 -3.01
C ARG A 82 -1.70 -13.43 -2.83
N SER A 83 -1.47 -13.02 -1.58
CA SER A 83 -0.78 -11.77 -1.24
C SER A 83 0.63 -11.73 -1.84
N ASN A 84 1.42 -12.78 -1.66
CA ASN A 84 2.76 -12.89 -2.21
C ASN A 84 2.76 -12.89 -3.74
N ALA A 85 1.78 -13.53 -4.39
CA ALA A 85 1.65 -13.53 -5.83
C ALA A 85 1.40 -12.13 -6.39
N GLN A 86 0.54 -11.33 -5.74
CA GLN A 86 0.29 -9.94 -6.12
C GLN A 86 1.55 -9.07 -6.00
N ILE A 87 2.29 -9.21 -4.90
CA ILE A 87 3.54 -8.46 -4.70
C ILE A 87 4.59 -8.83 -5.75
N ARG A 88 4.72 -10.13 -6.07
CA ARG A 88 5.64 -10.61 -7.11
C ARG A 88 5.28 -10.05 -8.49
N GLU A 89 4.00 -9.98 -8.82
CA GLU A 89 3.56 -9.41 -10.09
C GLU A 89 3.93 -7.93 -10.19
N VAL A 90 3.72 -7.16 -9.13
CA VAL A 90 4.14 -5.77 -9.07
C VAL A 90 5.66 -5.64 -9.24
N LEU A 91 6.45 -6.47 -8.55
CA LEU A 91 7.92 -6.44 -8.69
C LEU A 91 8.36 -6.75 -10.13
N ARG A 92 7.76 -7.73 -10.79
CA ARG A 92 8.05 -8.03 -12.21
C ARG A 92 7.78 -6.85 -13.12
N GLN A 93 6.65 -6.17 -12.93
CA GLN A 93 6.29 -5.00 -13.72
C GLN A 93 7.24 -3.84 -13.45
N TYR A 94 7.66 -3.66 -12.20
CA TYR A 94 8.57 -2.59 -11.80
C TYR A 94 10.00 -2.80 -12.31
N ASP A 95 10.50 -4.04 -12.31
CA ASP A 95 11.84 -4.38 -12.82
C ASP A 95 11.90 -4.36 -14.37
N SER A 96 10.75 -4.36 -15.05
CA SER A 96 10.65 -4.31 -16.52
C SER A 96 10.62 -2.89 -17.10
N ILE A 97 10.78 -1.87 -16.25
CA ILE A 97 10.78 -0.43 -16.58
C ILE A 97 12.18 0.14 -16.29
#